data_AF-A0A831LC88-F1
#
_entry.id   AF-A0A831LC88-F1
#
_cell.length_a   1.000
_cell.length_b   1.000
_cell.length_c   1.000
_cell.angle_alpha   90.00
_cell.angle_beta   90.00
_cell.angle_gamma   90.00
#
_symmetry.space_group_name_H-M   'P 1'
#
loop_
_entity.id
_entity.type
_entity.pdbx_description
1 polymer ?
#
loop_
_entity_poly.entity_id
_entity_poly.type
_entity_poly.pdbx_seq_one_letter_code
_entity_poly.pdbx_strand_id
1 'polypeptide(L)'
;MNKKYKSSTKNTGSVAEAALALSYSNIPESISVQFILNVDSKDVAEPLNRVDTFREGLSRKSFDRLKEITGLDNNTLAEALGVSAKTIQRKDVFGVIQSEKMYELAELYALGISYFGKEGFRRWMARPLFSIGNRKPIELIDVSEGLTLLKAEIMRLQHGIAI
;
A
#
# COMPACT_ATOMS: atom_id res chain seq x y z
N MET A 1 60.90 -35.35 -9.62
CA MET A 1 61.03 -34.27 -10.61
C MET A 1 59.72 -33.46 -10.64
N ASN A 2 59.82 -32.13 -10.52
CA ASN A 2 58.73 -31.15 -10.40
C ASN A 2 57.70 -31.13 -11.56
N LYS A 3 56.41 -30.86 -11.29
CA LYS A 3 55.78 -29.51 -11.45
C LYS A 3 54.28 -29.48 -11.03
N LYS A 4 53.86 -28.25 -10.68
CA LYS A 4 52.60 -27.68 -10.14
C LYS A 4 51.32 -28.03 -10.94
N TYR A 5 50.09 -27.89 -10.41
CA TYR A 5 49.28 -26.65 -10.38
C TYR A 5 48.16 -26.62 -9.30
N LYS A 6 47.94 -25.44 -8.72
CA LYS A 6 46.78 -25.00 -7.91
C LYS A 6 45.55 -24.73 -8.79
N SER A 7 44.33 -24.86 -8.24
CA SER A 7 43.31 -23.79 -8.35
C SER A 7 42.22 -23.93 -7.27
N SER A 8 41.81 -22.79 -6.71
CA SER A 8 40.70 -22.64 -5.76
C SER A 8 39.53 -21.95 -6.44
N THR A 9 38.29 -22.28 -6.06
CA THR A 9 37.14 -21.35 -6.07
C THR A 9 36.09 -21.89 -5.10
N LYS A 10 35.97 -21.30 -3.90
CA LYS A 10 35.05 -20.20 -3.53
C LYS A 10 33.62 -20.68 -3.22
N ASN A 11 33.42 -20.87 -1.92
CA ASN A 11 32.13 -20.95 -1.23
C ASN A 11 31.48 -19.56 -1.25
N THR A 12 30.42 -19.37 -2.04
CA THR A 12 29.65 -18.10 -2.12
C THR A 12 28.15 -18.39 -2.06
N GLY A 13 27.70 -19.10 -1.01
CA GLY A 13 26.27 -19.36 -0.78
C GLY A 13 25.66 -18.63 0.45
N SER A 14 26.46 -18.26 1.45
CA SER A 14 25.92 -17.87 2.77
C SER A 14 25.59 -16.38 2.92
N VAL A 15 26.23 -15.50 2.15
CA VAL A 15 26.10 -14.03 2.33
C VAL A 15 24.85 -13.44 1.67
N ALA A 16 24.30 -14.08 0.63
CA ALA A 16 23.12 -13.58 -0.08
C ALA A 16 21.82 -13.80 0.70
N GLU A 17 21.64 -14.99 1.30
CA GLU A 17 20.52 -15.28 2.19
C GLU A 17 20.56 -14.44 3.47
N ALA A 18 21.75 -14.21 4.03
CA ALA A 18 21.90 -13.35 5.21
C ALA A 18 21.56 -11.89 4.89
N ALA A 19 21.96 -11.36 3.72
CA ALA A 19 21.59 -10.02 3.29
C ALA A 19 20.09 -9.88 3.02
N LEU A 20 19.45 -10.92 2.49
CA LEU A 20 18.00 -10.97 2.29
C LEU A 20 17.25 -11.07 3.63
N ALA A 21 17.73 -11.91 4.56
CA ALA A 21 17.18 -12.03 5.92
C ALA A 21 17.33 -10.72 6.74
N LEU A 22 18.48 -10.04 6.60
CA LEU A 22 18.74 -8.74 7.24
C LEU A 22 17.90 -7.61 6.63
N SER A 23 17.49 -7.71 5.35
CA SER A 23 16.54 -6.76 4.76
C SER A 23 15.12 -6.96 5.30
N TYR A 24 14.72 -8.21 5.59
CA TYR A 24 13.46 -8.51 6.29
C TYR A 24 13.48 -8.14 7.79
N SER A 25 14.66 -7.98 8.37
CA SER A 25 14.83 -7.68 9.81
C SER A 25 14.56 -6.22 10.18
N ASN A 26 14.47 -5.32 9.19
CA ASN A 26 14.20 -3.90 9.37
C ASN A 26 12.88 -3.47 8.70
N ILE A 27 11.93 -4.39 8.51
CA ILE A 27 10.56 -4.02 8.15
C ILE A 27 10.00 -3.26 9.37
N PRO A 28 9.78 -1.94 9.29
CA PRO A 28 9.02 -1.28 10.33
C PRO A 28 7.65 -1.98 10.38
N GLU A 29 7.17 -2.35 11.58
CA GLU A 29 5.88 -3.00 11.81
C GLU A 29 4.91 -2.70 10.67
N SER A 30 4.65 -3.70 9.82
CA SER A 30 3.95 -3.48 8.56
C SER A 30 2.60 -2.84 8.86
N ILE A 31 2.41 -1.63 8.37
CA ILE A 31 1.17 -0.91 8.64
C ILE A 31 0.04 -1.65 7.93
N SER A 32 -0.88 -2.20 8.72
CA SER A 32 -1.92 -3.09 8.24
C SER A 32 -3.21 -2.33 7.95
N VAL A 33 -4.05 -2.87 7.06
CA VAL A 33 -5.32 -2.23 6.69
C VAL A 33 -6.22 -2.03 7.91
N GLN A 34 -6.27 -3.03 8.80
CA GLN A 34 -7.02 -2.95 10.05
C GLN A 34 -6.55 -1.80 10.96
N PHE A 35 -5.24 -1.53 11.00
CA PHE A 35 -4.69 -0.40 11.74
C PHE A 35 -5.04 0.95 11.08
N ILE A 36 -5.00 1.01 9.74
CA ILE A 36 -5.33 2.23 8.97
C ILE A 36 -6.81 2.58 9.10
N LEU A 37 -7.70 1.58 9.12
CA LEU A 37 -9.15 1.81 9.18
C LEU A 37 -9.72 1.70 10.59
N ASN A 38 -8.90 1.36 11.59
CA ASN A 38 -9.35 1.11 12.96
C ASN A 38 -10.56 0.14 13.00
N VAL A 39 -10.41 -1.00 12.33
CA VAL A 39 -11.40 -2.09 12.28
C VAL A 39 -10.83 -3.33 12.94
N ASP A 40 -11.69 -4.23 13.43
CA ASP A 40 -11.22 -5.49 14.00
C ASP A 40 -10.63 -6.37 12.89
N SER A 41 -9.52 -7.02 13.19
CA SER A 41 -8.91 -8.01 12.31
C SER A 41 -9.89 -9.08 11.83
N LYS A 42 -10.82 -9.53 12.70
CA LYS A 42 -11.80 -10.57 12.34
C LYS A 42 -12.78 -10.10 11.25
N ASP A 43 -13.07 -8.80 11.23
CA ASP A 43 -14.07 -8.21 10.32
C ASP A 43 -13.51 -8.14 8.89
N VAL A 44 -12.18 -8.06 8.74
CA VAL A 44 -11.53 -7.88 7.44
C VAL A 44 -10.57 -8.99 7.02
N ALA A 45 -10.28 -9.96 7.88
CA ALA A 45 -9.35 -11.06 7.59
C ALA A 45 -9.85 -11.90 6.41
N GLU A 46 -11.11 -12.35 6.45
CA GLU A 46 -11.68 -13.27 5.47
C GLU A 46 -12.53 -12.54 4.42
N PRO A 47 -12.56 -13.01 3.16
CA PRO A 47 -13.33 -12.37 2.09
C PRO A 47 -14.82 -12.17 2.40
N LEU A 48 -15.47 -13.16 3.02
CA LEU A 48 -16.89 -13.06 3.37
C LEU A 48 -17.14 -12.03 4.48
N ASN A 49 -16.28 -11.99 5.49
CA ASN A 49 -16.39 -11.00 6.56
C ASN A 49 -16.22 -9.57 6.02
N ARG A 50 -15.32 -9.37 5.04
CA ARG A 50 -15.19 -8.07 4.35
C ARG A 50 -16.47 -7.67 3.64
N VAL A 51 -17.10 -8.61 2.92
CA VAL A 51 -18.37 -8.35 2.23
C VAL A 51 -19.43 -7.87 3.22
N ASP A 52 -19.57 -8.55 4.36
CA ASP A 52 -20.57 -8.19 5.37
C ASP A 52 -20.20 -6.85 6.04
N THR A 53 -18.93 -6.65 6.38
CA THR A 53 -18.41 -5.37 6.92
C THR A 53 -18.69 -4.20 5.97
N PHE A 54 -18.51 -4.38 4.66
CA PHE A 54 -18.79 -3.30 3.69
C PHE A 54 -20.28 -3.05 3.53
N ARG A 55 -21.12 -4.09 3.65
CA ARG A 55 -22.59 -3.95 3.65
C ARG A 55 -23.09 -3.19 4.88
N GLU A 56 -22.50 -3.45 6.04
CA GLU A 56 -22.77 -2.70 7.27
C GLU A 56 -22.23 -1.27 7.19
N GLY A 57 -21.09 -1.11 6.52
CA GLY A 57 -20.47 0.18 6.24
C GLY A 57 -19.38 0.56 7.24
N LEU A 58 -18.35 1.25 6.77
CA LEU A 58 -17.28 1.76 7.62
C LEU A 58 -17.71 3.05 8.32
N SER A 59 -17.23 3.23 9.54
CA SER A 59 -17.58 4.39 10.38
C SER A 59 -16.80 5.66 10.02
N ARG A 60 -17.28 6.81 10.50
CA ARG A 60 -16.54 8.07 10.53
C ARG A 60 -15.15 7.91 11.13
N LYS A 61 -15.02 7.14 12.22
CA LYS A 61 -13.73 6.91 12.88
C LYS A 61 -12.73 6.24 11.94
N SER A 62 -13.19 5.30 11.12
CA SER A 62 -12.37 4.64 10.10
C SER A 62 -11.91 5.62 9.02
N PHE A 63 -12.78 6.53 8.59
CA PHE A 63 -12.43 7.60 7.66
C PHE A 63 -11.41 8.58 8.25
N ASP A 64 -11.60 9.02 9.49
CA ASP A 64 -10.70 9.96 10.15
C ASP A 64 -9.31 9.34 10.35
N ARG A 65 -9.25 8.04 10.69
CA ARG A 65 -7.99 7.30 10.79
C ARG A 65 -7.30 7.17 9.43
N LEU A 66 -8.04 6.82 8.38
CA LEU A 66 -7.52 6.78 7.01
C LEU A 66 -6.91 8.14 6.62
N LYS A 67 -7.62 9.23 6.90
CA LYS A 67 -7.15 10.60 6.66
C LYS A 67 -5.86 10.92 7.42
N GLU A 68 -5.79 10.58 8.70
CA GLU A 68 -4.61 10.80 9.55
C GLU A 68 -3.37 10.07 9.00
N ILE A 69 -3.54 8.79 8.64
CA ILE A 69 -2.43 7.98 8.15
C ILE A 69 -1.97 8.45 6.77
N THR A 70 -2.93 8.67 5.85
CA THR A 70 -2.64 9.06 4.47
C THR A 70 -2.10 10.49 4.38
N GLY A 71 -2.52 11.38 5.29
CA GLY A 71 -2.23 12.81 5.25
C GLY A 71 -2.95 13.54 4.12
N LEU A 72 -3.92 12.91 3.46
CA LEU A 72 -4.71 13.51 2.39
C LEU A 72 -5.76 14.47 2.96
N ASP A 73 -6.08 15.50 2.18
CA ASP A 73 -7.17 16.41 2.54
C ASP A 73 -8.55 15.80 2.22
N ASN A 74 -9.59 16.47 2.70
CA ASN A 74 -10.97 16.01 2.51
C ASN A 74 -11.40 16.01 1.03
N ASN A 75 -10.82 16.87 0.19
CA ASN A 75 -11.19 16.95 -1.23
C ASN A 75 -10.60 15.76 -1.99
N THR A 76 -9.32 15.47 -1.79
CA THR A 76 -8.66 14.31 -2.40
C THR A 76 -9.29 13.00 -1.94
N LEU A 77 -9.64 12.88 -0.65
CA LEU A 77 -10.37 11.72 -0.15
C LEU A 77 -11.79 11.63 -0.71
N ALA A 78 -12.49 12.76 -0.88
CA ALA A 78 -13.82 12.75 -1.49
C ALA A 78 -13.77 12.27 -2.94
N GLU A 79 -12.76 12.73 -3.70
CA GLU A 79 -12.48 12.28 -5.07
C GLU A 79 -12.17 10.78 -5.13
N ALA A 80 -11.25 10.29 -4.28
CA ALA A 80 -10.95 8.86 -4.14
C ALA A 80 -12.22 8.04 -3.89
N LEU A 81 -13.10 8.53 -3.02
CA LEU A 81 -14.34 7.87 -2.64
C LEU A 81 -15.49 8.08 -3.63
N GLY A 82 -15.30 8.88 -4.69
CA GLY A 82 -16.32 9.17 -5.71
C GLY A 82 -17.52 9.95 -5.18
N VAL A 83 -17.32 10.81 -4.18
CA VAL A 83 -18.39 11.62 -3.55
C VAL A 83 -17.95 13.08 -3.39
N SER A 84 -18.87 13.96 -2.99
CA SER A 84 -18.52 15.35 -2.68
C SER A 84 -17.90 15.50 -1.28
N ALA A 85 -17.04 16.50 -1.07
CA ALA A 85 -16.50 16.82 0.26
C ALA A 85 -17.61 17.13 1.29
N LYS A 86 -18.72 17.72 0.84
CA LYS A 86 -19.91 17.96 1.68
C LYS A 86 -20.58 16.66 2.12
N THR A 87 -20.60 15.64 1.25
CA THR A 87 -21.10 14.30 1.57
C THR A 87 -20.23 13.66 2.63
N ILE A 88 -18.90 13.73 2.49
CA ILE A 88 -17.95 13.23 3.48
C ILE A 88 -18.25 13.84 4.85
N GLN A 89 -18.36 15.16 4.96
CA GLN A 89 -18.52 15.87 6.24
C GLN A 89 -19.78 15.50 7.03
N ARG A 90 -20.84 15.04 6.36
CA ARG A 90 -22.14 14.74 6.99
C ARG A 90 -22.37 13.26 7.29
N LYS A 91 -21.55 12.37 6.73
CA LYS A 91 -21.72 10.92 6.89
C LYS A 91 -21.03 10.37 8.13
N ASP A 92 -21.80 9.76 9.02
CA ASP A 92 -21.25 9.00 10.15
C ASP A 92 -20.93 7.54 9.77
N VAL A 93 -21.64 7.00 8.77
CA VAL A 93 -21.41 5.66 8.21
C VAL A 93 -21.36 5.74 6.68
N PHE A 94 -20.37 5.09 6.09
CA PHE A 94 -20.11 5.05 4.66
C PHE A 94 -20.81 3.83 4.05
N GLY A 95 -21.49 4.01 2.92
CA GLY A 95 -22.19 2.89 2.27
C GLY A 95 -21.22 1.91 1.62
N VAL A 96 -21.73 0.80 1.09
CA VAL A 96 -20.94 -0.31 0.51
C VAL A 96 -19.82 0.18 -0.40
N ILE A 97 -20.17 0.96 -1.43
CA ILE A 97 -19.21 1.45 -2.44
C ILE A 97 -18.11 2.32 -1.80
N GLN A 98 -18.47 3.19 -0.84
CA GLN A 98 -17.47 4.03 -0.18
C GLN A 98 -16.59 3.22 0.77
N SER A 99 -17.16 2.21 1.43
CA SER A 99 -16.43 1.31 2.32
C SER A 99 -15.42 0.46 1.56
N GLU A 100 -15.80 -0.08 0.41
CA GLU A 100 -14.90 -0.77 -0.53
C GLU A 100 -13.75 0.14 -0.97
N LYS A 101 -14.06 1.36 -1.43
CA LYS A 101 -13.03 2.32 -1.85
C LYS A 101 -12.10 2.75 -0.73
N MET A 102 -12.61 2.95 0.49
CA MET A 102 -11.78 3.22 1.68
C MET A 102 -10.83 2.05 1.95
N TYR A 103 -11.31 0.81 1.80
CA TYR A 103 -10.52 -0.39 1.97
C TYR A 103 -9.43 -0.53 0.91
N GLU A 104 -9.76 -0.38 -0.38
CA GLU A 104 -8.78 -0.43 -1.47
C GLU A 104 -7.70 0.65 -1.34
N LEU A 105 -8.08 1.86 -0.92
CA LEU A 105 -7.13 2.93 -0.67
C LEU A 105 -6.23 2.60 0.52
N ALA A 106 -6.79 2.05 1.60
CA ALA A 106 -6.02 1.61 2.75
C ALA A 106 -5.02 0.48 2.39
N GLU A 107 -5.39 -0.46 1.52
CA GLU A 107 -4.46 -1.48 1.01
C GLU A 107 -3.28 -0.86 0.25
N LEU A 108 -3.54 0.10 -0.63
CA LEU A 108 -2.49 0.79 -1.37
C LEU A 108 -1.53 1.52 -0.41
N TYR A 109 -2.06 2.23 0.58
CA TYR A 109 -1.24 2.93 1.56
C TYR A 109 -0.49 1.98 2.48
N ALA A 110 -1.10 0.86 2.88
CA ALA A 110 -0.44 -0.20 3.64
C ALA A 110 0.80 -0.73 2.90
N LEU A 111 0.62 -1.09 1.62
CA LEU A 111 1.68 -1.59 0.76
C LEU A 111 2.77 -0.53 0.52
N GLY A 112 2.36 0.68 0.14
CA GLY A 112 3.27 1.77 -0.20
C GLY A 112 4.09 2.28 0.97
N ILE A 113 3.47 2.49 2.14
CA ILE A 113 4.19 2.91 3.34
C ILE A 113 5.14 1.80 3.82
N SER A 114 4.73 0.53 3.75
CA SER A 114 5.59 -0.59 4.14
C SER A 114 6.84 -0.69 3.27
N TYR A 115 6.75 -0.33 1.98
CA TYR A 115 7.89 -0.38 1.07
C TYR A 115 8.76 0.89 1.09
N PHE A 116 8.15 2.07 0.97
CA PHE A 116 8.87 3.34 0.82
C PHE A 116 9.06 4.11 2.13
N GLY A 117 8.39 3.70 3.22
CA GLY A 117 8.16 4.54 4.39
C GLY A 117 7.16 5.67 4.11
N LYS A 118 6.63 6.32 5.16
CA LYS A 118 5.58 7.36 5.03
C LYS A 118 5.99 8.51 4.11
N GLU A 119 7.15 9.12 4.37
CA GLU A 119 7.63 10.26 3.57
C GLU A 119 8.07 9.85 2.16
N GLY A 120 8.63 8.65 2.00
CA GLY A 120 9.00 8.12 0.70
C GLY A 120 7.77 7.89 -0.17
N PHE A 121 6.74 7.25 0.38
CA PHE A 121 5.49 7.02 -0.31
C PHE A 121 4.77 8.32 -0.67
N ARG A 122 4.75 9.30 0.24
CA ARG A 122 4.19 10.64 -0.03
C ARG A 122 4.87 11.31 -1.23
N ARG A 123 6.21 11.23 -1.32
CA ARG A 123 6.95 11.76 -2.49
C ARG A 123 6.66 10.98 -3.76
N TRP A 124 6.57 9.66 -3.67
CA TRP A 124 6.23 8.80 -4.80
C TRP A 124 4.83 9.12 -5.35
N MET A 125 3.84 9.30 -4.47
CA MET A 125 2.47 9.65 -4.84
C MET A 125 2.36 11.01 -5.57
N ALA A 126 3.25 11.94 -5.27
CA ALA A 126 3.25 13.29 -5.85
C ALA A 126 4.11 13.44 -7.12
N ARG A 127 4.92 12.43 -7.45
CA ARG A 127 5.88 12.49 -8.56
C ARG A 127 5.30 11.85 -9.83
N PRO A 128 5.40 12.51 -10.99
CA PRO A 128 5.09 11.88 -12.28
C PRO A 128 5.97 10.64 -12.52
N LEU A 129 5.35 9.52 -12.88
CA LEU A 129 6.04 8.26 -13.15
C LEU A 129 5.95 7.89 -14.63
N PHE A 130 7.09 7.55 -15.23
CA PHE A 130 7.17 7.16 -16.63
C PHE A 130 6.34 5.90 -16.94
N SER A 131 6.35 4.94 -16.02
CA SER A 131 5.67 3.64 -16.13
C SER A 131 4.15 3.71 -16.26
N ILE A 132 3.54 4.83 -15.86
CA ILE A 132 2.09 5.09 -15.95
C ILE A 132 1.79 6.30 -16.83
N GLY A 133 2.65 6.56 -17.82
CA GLY A 133 2.43 7.61 -18.84
C GLY A 133 2.69 9.03 -18.33
N ASN A 134 3.68 9.21 -17.46
CA ASN A 134 4.04 10.49 -16.83
C ASN A 134 2.90 11.12 -16.00
N ARG A 135 2.00 10.30 -15.45
CA ARG A 135 0.98 10.73 -14.50
C ARG A 135 1.47 10.60 -13.07
N LYS A 136 0.90 11.39 -12.15
CA LYS A 136 1.16 11.24 -10.72
C LYS A 136 0.27 10.12 -10.18
N PRO A 137 0.78 9.23 -9.31
CA PRO A 137 -0.05 8.19 -8.70
C PRO A 137 -1.29 8.74 -7.98
N ILE A 138 -1.20 9.92 -7.36
CA ILE A 138 -2.34 10.54 -6.68
C ILE A 138 -3.52 10.85 -7.62
N GLU A 139 -3.28 11.01 -8.92
CA GLU A 139 -4.31 11.30 -9.94
C GLU A 139 -5.08 10.04 -10.38
N LEU A 140 -4.74 8.87 -9.85
CA LEU A 140 -5.32 7.58 -10.23
C LEU A 140 -6.14 6.93 -9.11
N ILE A 141 -6.25 7.56 -7.94
CA ILE A 141 -6.88 6.96 -6.76
C ILE A 141 -8.42 7.01 -6.79
N ASP A 142 -8.99 7.74 -7.74
CA ASP A 142 -10.43 7.92 -7.95
C ASP A 142 -11.11 6.67 -8.55
N VAL A 143 -10.32 5.83 -9.22
CA VAL A 143 -10.77 4.60 -9.89
C VAL A 143 -10.03 3.37 -9.35
N SER A 144 -10.77 2.29 -9.07
CA SER A 144 -10.22 1.02 -8.55
C SER A 144 -9.17 0.39 -9.47
N GLU A 145 -9.32 0.54 -10.79
CA GLU A 145 -8.31 0.12 -11.77
C GLU A 145 -6.99 0.88 -11.59
N GLY A 146 -7.06 2.19 -11.29
CA GLY A 146 -5.89 2.99 -10.97
C GLY A 146 -5.20 2.52 -9.70
N LEU A 147 -5.95 2.25 -8.63
CA LEU A 147 -5.40 1.66 -7.39
C LEU A 147 -4.72 0.31 -7.65
N THR A 148 -5.32 -0.55 -8.47
CA THR A 148 -4.75 -1.86 -8.85
C THR A 148 -3.45 -1.70 -9.62
N LEU A 149 -3.42 -0.77 -10.60
CA LEU A 149 -2.21 -0.44 -11.36
C LEU A 149 -1.08 0.05 -10.45
N LEU A 150 -1.38 0.91 -9.48
CA LEU A 150 -0.40 1.41 -8.52
C LEU A 150 0.12 0.31 -7.59
N LYS A 151 -0.75 -0.55 -7.06
CA LYS A 151 -0.32 -1.72 -6.26
C LYS A 151 0.62 -2.62 -7.06
N ALA A 152 0.29 -2.91 -8.31
CA ALA A 152 1.13 -3.71 -9.19
C ALA A 152 2.49 -3.05 -9.47
N GLU A 153 2.54 -1.73 -9.64
CA GLU A 153 3.80 -0.98 -9.80
C GLU A 153 4.68 -1.10 -8.55
N ILE A 154 4.10 -0.96 -7.34
CA ILE A 154 4.87 -1.11 -6.09
C ILE A 154 5.42 -2.52 -5.95
N MET A 155 4.63 -3.54 -6.28
CA MET A 155 5.08 -4.94 -6.26
C MET A 155 6.23 -5.19 -7.25
N ARG A 156 6.18 -4.62 -8.46
CA ARG A 156 7.30 -4.72 -9.42
C ARG A 156 8.59 -4.16 -8.84
N LEU A 157 8.52 -2.99 -8.21
CA LEU A 157 9.66 -2.34 -7.57
C LEU A 157 10.20 -3.18 -6.39
N GLN A 158 9.32 -3.80 -5.60
CA GLN A 158 9.71 -4.71 -4.51
C GLN A 158 10.50 -5.93 -5.00
N HIS A 159 10.14 -6.47 -6.17
CA HIS A 159 10.84 -7.59 -6.78
C HIS A 159 12.09 -7.19 -7.59
N GLY A 160 12.49 -5.91 -7.54
CA GLY A 160 13.67 -5.41 -8.26
C GLY A 160 13.46 -5.31 -9.78
N ILE A 161 12.21 -5.35 -10.24
CA ILE A 161 11.87 -5.15 -11.65
C ILE A 161 11.80 -3.63 -11.88
N ALA A 162 12.93 -3.04 -12.27
CA ALA A 162 13.00 -1.65 -12.70
C ALA A 162 12.72 -1.53 -14.20
N ILE A 163 12.09 -0.42 -14.61
CA ILE A 163 11.83 -0.03 -16.01
C ILE A 163 12.85 1.04 -16.41
#